data_AF-A0A2V9JQX1-F1
#
_entry.id   AF-A0A2V9JQX1-F1
#
_cell.length_a   1.000
_cell.length_b   1.000
_cell.length_c   1.000
_cell.angle_alpha   90.00
_cell.angle_beta   90.00
_cell.angle_gamma   90.00
#
_symmetry.space_group_name_H-M   'P 1'
#
loop_
_entity.id
_entity.type
_entity.pdbx_description
1 polymer ?
#
loop_
_entity_poly.entity_id
_entity_poly.type
_entity_poly.pdbx_seq_one_letter_code
_entity_poly.pdbx_strand_id
1 'polypeptide(L)'
;MKSTTDEGIDEMRSEYHFDYSTATRGKYYRRLLKDGANVVVLEPDVAKAFRGSAAVNDALRSLLKTSRAKRRLTTRPTGWAKGARR
;
A
#
# COMPACT_ATOMS: atom_id res chain seq x y z
N MET A 1 29.22 11.29 -36.36
CA MET A 1 27.83 11.08 -35.89
C MET A 1 27.89 10.00 -34.83
N LYS A 2 27.33 10.26 -33.65
CA LYS A 2 27.49 9.46 -32.43
C LYS A 2 26.32 8.46 -32.37
N SER A 3 26.57 7.18 -32.58
CA SER A 3 25.57 6.14 -32.29
C SER A 3 25.74 5.71 -30.84
N THR A 4 24.85 6.21 -29.99
CA THR A 4 24.66 5.78 -28.61
C THR A 4 24.38 4.28 -28.58
N THR A 5 25.29 3.52 -27.98
CA THR A 5 25.10 2.12 -27.61
C THR A 5 23.99 2.03 -26.57
N ASP A 6 22.90 1.37 -26.92
CA ASP A 6 21.78 1.04 -26.04
C ASP A 6 22.15 -0.23 -25.25
N GLU A 7 22.92 -0.07 -24.17
CA GLU A 7 23.41 -1.18 -23.32
C GLU A 7 22.33 -1.75 -22.37
N GLY A 8 21.04 -1.60 -22.70
CA GLY A 8 19.92 -1.93 -21.79
C GLY A 8 19.04 -3.11 -22.20
N ILE A 9 19.19 -3.63 -23.41
CA ILE A 9 18.29 -4.66 -23.98
C ILE A 9 18.93 -6.05 -24.15
N ASP A 10 20.23 -6.18 -23.88
CA ASP A 10 21.03 -7.38 -24.20
C ASP A 10 21.10 -8.43 -23.05
N GLU A 11 20.30 -8.27 -21.99
CA GLU A 11 20.25 -9.25 -20.90
C GLU A 11 19.12 -10.27 -21.03
N MET A 12 18.11 -9.99 -21.86
CA MET A 12 16.99 -10.92 -22.06
C MET A 12 17.31 -11.93 -23.16
N ARG A 13 17.14 -13.23 -22.84
CA ARG A 13 17.34 -14.29 -23.82
C ARG A 13 16.24 -14.25 -24.88
N SER A 14 16.60 -14.55 -26.12
CA SER A 14 15.65 -14.71 -27.22
C SER A 14 14.55 -15.72 -26.89
N GLU A 15 14.91 -16.80 -26.18
CA GLU A 15 13.98 -17.84 -25.74
C GLU A 15 14.35 -18.39 -24.36
N TYR A 16 13.31 -18.81 -23.63
CA TYR A 16 13.43 -19.49 -22.34
C TYR A 16 12.80 -20.88 -22.40
N HIS A 17 13.59 -21.89 -22.07
CA HIS A 17 13.08 -23.24 -21.85
C HIS A 17 12.93 -23.48 -20.35
N PHE A 18 11.69 -23.54 -19.87
CA PHE A 18 11.38 -23.85 -18.49
C PHE A 18 11.02 -25.33 -18.34
N ASP A 19 11.65 -26.00 -17.39
CA ASP A 19 11.25 -27.36 -17.01
C ASP A 19 10.04 -27.32 -16.07
N TYR A 20 8.86 -27.53 -16.65
CA TYR A 20 7.60 -27.55 -15.90
C TYR A 20 7.33 -28.89 -15.18
N SER A 21 8.17 -29.92 -15.33
CA SER A 21 8.00 -31.20 -14.61
C SER A 21 8.08 -31.02 -13.09
N THR A 22 8.82 -30.02 -12.63
CA THR A 22 8.96 -29.65 -11.21
C THR A 22 7.97 -28.55 -10.78
N ALA A 23 7.15 -28.03 -11.69
CA ALA A 23 6.27 -26.93 -11.41
C ALA A 23 5.13 -27.35 -10.47
N THR A 24 5.01 -26.64 -9.35
CA THR A 24 3.95 -26.89 -8.36
C THR A 24 2.87 -25.83 -8.45
N ARG A 25 1.62 -26.23 -8.70
CA ARG A 25 0.47 -25.30 -8.71
C ARG A 25 0.34 -24.60 -7.37
N GLY A 26 0.32 -23.27 -7.41
CA GLY A 26 0.11 -22.46 -6.21
C GLY A 26 1.26 -22.50 -5.20
N LYS A 27 2.52 -22.74 -5.60
CA LYS A 27 3.69 -22.79 -4.70
C LYS A 27 3.71 -21.73 -3.58
N TYR A 28 3.20 -20.52 -3.86
CA TYR A 28 3.15 -19.40 -2.90
C TYR A 28 1.74 -19.00 -2.43
N TYR A 29 0.68 -19.73 -2.78
CA TYR A 29 -0.71 -19.34 -2.50
C TYR A 29 -0.96 -19.18 -0.98
N ARG A 30 -0.40 -20.08 -0.16
CA ARG A 30 -0.54 -20.00 1.30
C ARG A 30 0.11 -18.75 1.89
N ARG A 31 1.20 -18.28 1.30
CA ARG A 31 1.88 -17.05 1.72
C ARG A 31 1.04 -15.84 1.35
N LEU A 32 0.51 -15.78 0.13
CA LEU A 32 -0.40 -14.69 -0.28
C LEU A 32 -1.67 -14.63 0.59
N LEU A 33 -2.24 -15.78 0.96
CA LEU A 33 -3.42 -15.82 1.85
C LEU A 33 -3.10 -15.36 3.28
N LYS A 34 -1.92 -15.70 3.82
CA LYS A 34 -1.50 -15.29 5.16
C LYS A 34 -1.12 -13.81 5.23
N ASP A 35 -0.31 -13.36 4.27
CA ASP A 35 0.23 -12.00 4.24
C ASP A 35 -0.80 -10.97 3.74
N GLY A 36 -1.86 -11.45 3.08
CA GLY A 36 -2.94 -10.62 2.54
C GLY A 36 -2.48 -9.85 1.31
N ALA A 37 -2.80 -10.33 0.11
CA ALA A 37 -2.53 -9.62 -1.13
C ALA A 37 -3.69 -8.69 -1.51
N ASN A 38 -3.90 -7.62 -0.73
CA ASN A 38 -4.87 -6.58 -1.09
C ASN A 38 -4.22 -5.57 -2.03
N VAL A 39 -4.55 -5.67 -3.31
CA VAL A 39 -4.17 -4.68 -4.32
C VAL A 39 -5.18 -3.53 -4.27
N VAL A 40 -4.69 -2.33 -4.00
CA VAL A 40 -5.49 -1.10 -4.02
C VAL A 40 -4.98 -0.24 -5.17
N VAL A 41 -5.84 0.04 -6.14
CA VAL A 41 -5.53 0.89 -7.28
C VAL A 41 -5.84 2.34 -6.90
N LEU A 42 -4.87 3.23 -7.11
CA LEU A 42 -5.05 4.66 -6.94
C LEU A 42 -5.45 5.30 -8.26
N GLU A 43 -6.22 6.37 -8.19
CA GLU A 43 -6.48 7.21 -9.35
C GLU A 43 -5.15 7.83 -9.88
N PRO A 44 -5.01 8.07 -11.20
CA PRO A 44 -3.75 8.51 -11.79
C PRO A 44 -3.22 9.85 -11.26
N ASP A 45 -4.11 10.76 -10.89
CA ASP A 45 -3.78 12.05 -10.30
C ASP A 45 -3.17 11.88 -8.90
N VAL A 46 -3.77 11.02 -8.07
CA VAL A 46 -3.27 10.69 -6.74
C VAL A 46 -1.96 9.92 -6.84
N ALA A 47 -1.86 8.95 -7.76
CA ALA A 47 -0.64 8.16 -7.95
C ALA A 47 0.58 9.04 -8.31
N LYS A 48 0.38 10.09 -9.12
CA LYS A 48 1.43 11.06 -9.46
C LYS A 48 1.95 11.86 -8.26
N ALA A 49 1.12 12.04 -7.22
CA ALA A 49 1.50 12.81 -6.04
C ALA A 49 2.41 12.03 -5.08
N PHE A 50 2.45 10.70 -5.15
CA PHE A 50 3.20 9.87 -4.21
C PHE A 50 4.31 9.04 -4.89
N ARG A 51 5.49 8.97 -4.26
CA ARG A 51 6.63 8.18 -4.78
C ARG A 51 6.46 6.67 -4.63
N GLY A 52 5.44 6.20 -3.90
CA GLY A 52 5.18 4.78 -3.70
C GLY A 52 4.28 4.48 -2.50
N SER A 53 4.04 3.19 -2.27
CA SER A 53 3.09 2.69 -1.26
C SER A 53 3.44 3.10 0.18
N ALA A 54 4.73 3.20 0.53
CA ALA A 54 5.17 3.65 1.85
C ALA A 54 4.69 5.09 2.13
N ALA A 55 4.91 6.02 1.18
CA ALA A 55 4.50 7.42 1.32
C ALA A 55 2.98 7.58 1.41
N VAL A 56 2.21 6.80 0.64
CA VAL A 56 0.74 6.77 0.71
C VAL A 56 0.29 6.32 2.10
N ASN A 57 0.83 5.21 2.60
CA ASN A 57 0.45 4.67 3.90
C ASN A 57 0.77 5.62 5.06
N ASP A 58 1.92 6.30 5.01
CA ASP A 58 2.30 7.26 6.04
C ASP A 58 1.38 8.49 6.05
N ALA A 59 0.99 8.99 4.86
CA ALA A 59 0.00 10.07 4.74
C ALA A 59 -1.36 9.65 5.31
N LEU A 60 -1.86 8.47 4.94
CA LEU A 60 -3.13 7.94 5.44
C LEU A 60 -3.12 7.74 6.96
N ARG A 61 -2.02 7.20 7.52
CA ARG A 61 -1.85 7.05 8.98
C ARG A 61 -1.85 8.39 9.69
N SER A 62 -1.23 9.41 9.11
CA SER A 62 -1.20 10.76 9.66
C SER A 62 -2.60 11.39 9.68
N LEU A 63 -3.37 11.20 8.61
CA LEU A 63 -4.78 11.61 8.53
C LEU A 63 -5.64 10.91 9.60
N LEU A 64 -5.46 9.60 9.78
CA LEU A 64 -6.17 8.82 10.80
C LEU A 64 -5.89 9.34 12.22
N LYS A 65 -4.63 9.67 12.53
CA LYS A 65 -4.26 10.27 13.84
C LYS A 65 -5.00 11.59 14.08
N THR A 66 -4.99 12.49 13.10
CA THR A 66 -5.67 13.79 13.19
C THR A 66 -7.17 13.64 13.31
N SER A 67 -7.79 12.74 12.53
CA SER A 67 -9.23 12.47 12.62
C SER A 67 -9.62 11.94 14.00
N ARG A 68 -8.82 11.05 14.60
CA ARG A 68 -9.05 10.54 15.95
C ARG A 68 -8.91 11.63 17.01
N ALA A 69 -7.95 12.53 16.87
CA ALA A 69 -7.78 13.67 17.76
C ALA A 69 -8.99 14.61 17.70
N LYS A 70 -9.44 14.97 16.49
CA LYS A 70 -10.66 15.78 16.29
C LYS A 70 -11.89 15.11 16.90
N ARG A 71 -12.08 13.81 16.67
CA ARG A 71 -13.22 13.05 17.24
C ARG A 71 -13.25 13.12 18.76
N ARG A 72 -12.09 13.02 19.43
CA ARG A 72 -12.00 13.11 20.90
C ARG A 72 -12.40 14.49 21.43
N LEU A 73 -12.08 15.57 20.71
CA LEU A 73 -12.45 16.92 21.10
C LEU A 73 -13.96 17.16 20.95
N THR A 74 -14.59 16.56 19.93
CA THR A 74 -16.03 16.70 19.69
C THR A 74 -16.88 15.73 20.50
N THR A 75 -16.29 14.65 21.03
CA THR A 75 -16.96 13.79 22.02
C THR A 75 -17.06 14.57 23.34
N ARG A 76 -18.12 15.36 23.46
CA ARG A 76 -18.54 15.97 24.73
C ARG A 76 -18.58 14.85 25.77
N PRO A 77 -17.86 14.96 26.91
CA PRO A 77 -18.05 14.03 27.99
C PRO A 77 -19.48 14.23 28.49
N THR A 78 -20.37 13.31 28.13
CA THR A 78 -21.79 13.29 28.56
C THR A 78 -21.95 12.96 30.05
N GLY A 79 -20.86 13.03 30.83
CA GLY A 79 -20.83 12.66 32.25
C GLY A 79 -20.95 13.81 33.25
N TRP A 80 -20.81 15.08 32.86
CA TRP A 80 -20.84 16.19 33.84
C TRP A 80 -22.23 16.83 33.98
N ALA A 81 -23.24 16.01 34.30
CA ALA A 81 -24.58 16.49 34.62
C ALA A 81 -25.25 15.68 35.72
N LYS A 82 -24.56 15.43 36.84
CA LYS A 82 -25.21 15.13 38.14
C LYS A 82 -24.30 15.60 39.28
N GLY A 83 -24.73 16.62 40.01
CA GLY A 83 -24.03 17.08 41.21
C GLY A 83 -24.11 18.59 41.48
N ALA A 84 -25.21 19.25 41.12
CA ALA A 84 -25.47 20.61 41.57
C ALA A 84 -26.99 20.79 41.72
N ARG A 85 -27.54 20.19 42.78
CA ARG A 85 -28.85 20.50 43.38
C ARG A 85 -29.09 19.54 44.57
N ARG A 86 -28.60 19.93 45.74
CA ARG A 86 -29.25 19.87 47.07
C ARG A 86 -28.26 20.26 48.14
#